data_AF-A0A950A205-F1
#
_entry.id   AF-A0A950A205-F1
#
_cell.length_a   1.000
_cell.length_b   1.000
_cell.length_c   1.000
_cell.angle_alpha   90.00
_cell.angle_beta   90.00
_cell.angle_gamma   90.00
#
_symmetry.space_group_name_H-M   'P 1'
#
loop_
_entity.id
_entity.type
_entity.pdbx_description
1 polymer ?
#
loop_
_entity_poly.entity_id
_entity_poly.type
_entity_poly.pdbx_seq_one_letter_code
_entity_poly.pdbx_strand_id
1 'polypeptide(L)'
;MAIGDEEVGAASRRAAARLRKTPVATAVRYDRRAGRIVIDLSSGLEVAFRPRDAQGLGHAKPAELCKIEISPSGLGIHFPLLDADLYLPALLEGLLGSRRWMAAQMGRAGGRVSTKAKVAASRQNGKLGGRPRKSRQLTTA
;
A
#
# COMPACT_ATOMS: atom_id res chain seq x y z
N MET A 1 3.56 -29.31 0.10
CA MET A 1 3.02 -29.08 1.46
C MET A 1 1.53 -28.82 1.29
N ALA A 2 0.70 -29.84 1.55
CA ALA A 2 -0.76 -29.70 1.47
C ALA A 2 -1.23 -29.05 2.77
N ILE A 3 -1.91 -27.91 2.67
CA ILE A 3 -2.53 -27.25 3.83
C ILE A 3 -3.69 -28.16 4.25
N GLY A 4 -3.62 -28.73 5.46
CA GLY A 4 -4.67 -29.62 5.96
C GLY A 4 -5.92 -28.83 6.36
N ASP A 5 -7.10 -29.41 6.17
CA ASP A 5 -8.39 -28.78 6.52
C ASP A 5 -8.46 -28.30 7.98
N GLU A 6 -7.68 -28.92 8.87
CA GLU A 6 -7.52 -28.54 10.26
C GLU A 6 -6.78 -27.20 10.45
N GLU A 7 -5.75 -26.93 9.64
CA GLU A 7 -5.04 -25.64 9.63
C GLU A 7 -5.94 -24.51 9.11
N VAL A 8 -6.76 -24.80 8.08
CA VAL A 8 -7.76 -23.86 7.55
C VAL A 8 -8.82 -23.56 8.62
N GLY A 9 -9.29 -24.58 9.34
CA GLY A 9 -10.23 -24.42 10.45
C GLY A 9 -9.64 -23.59 11.61
N ALA A 10 -8.39 -23.85 11.99
CA ALA A 10 -7.71 -23.09 13.05
C ALA A 10 -7.43 -21.62 12.64
N ALA A 11 -7.05 -21.38 11.39
CA ALA A 11 -6.92 -20.03 10.84
C ALA A 11 -8.27 -19.27 10.86
N SER A 12 -9.35 -19.94 10.47
CA SER A 12 -10.71 -19.37 10.47
C SER A 12 -11.18 -19.00 11.87
N ARG A 13 -10.93 -19.86 12.88
CA ARG A 13 -11.27 -19.57 14.29
C ARG A 13 -10.50 -18.38 14.86
N ARG A 14 -9.20 -18.27 14.57
CA ARG A 14 -8.38 -17.12 14.98
C ARG A 14 -8.85 -15.83 14.31
N ALA A 15 -9.18 -15.90 13.02
CA ALA A 15 -9.76 -14.77 12.29
C ALA A 15 -11.08 -14.32 12.91
N ALA A 16 -12.02 -15.25 13.17
CA ALA A 16 -13.32 -14.97 13.77
C ALA A 16 -13.21 -14.36 15.19
N ALA A 17 -12.28 -14.84 16.01
CA ALA A 17 -12.05 -14.30 17.34
C ALA A 17 -11.49 -12.86 17.31
N ARG A 18 -10.64 -12.55 16.32
CA ARG A 18 -10.08 -11.21 16.14
C ARG A 18 -11.11 -10.24 15.56
N LEU A 19 -11.93 -10.71 14.62
CA LEU A 19 -13.11 -10.02 14.07
C LEU A 19 -14.04 -9.49 15.17
N ARG A 20 -14.39 -10.32 16.17
CA ARG A 20 -15.28 -9.91 17.27
C ARG A 20 -14.74 -8.77 18.15
N LYS A 21 -13.42 -8.56 18.16
CA LYS A 21 -12.75 -7.55 19.00
C LYS A 21 -12.29 -6.32 18.20
N THR A 22 -12.40 -6.35 16.87
CA THR A 22 -11.84 -5.31 16.01
C THR A 22 -12.97 -4.39 15.56
N PRO A 23 -12.84 -3.06 15.73
CA PRO A 23 -13.81 -2.11 15.19
C PRO A 23 -13.95 -2.30 13.68
N VAL A 24 -15.18 -2.22 13.19
CA VAL A 24 -15.50 -2.33 11.76
C VAL A 24 -15.70 -0.95 11.14
N ALA A 25 -15.45 -0.81 9.84
CA ALA A 25 -15.76 0.41 9.11
C ALA A 25 -17.29 0.57 8.99
N THR A 26 -17.80 1.72 9.41
CA THR A 26 -19.21 2.10 9.29
C THR A 26 -19.45 3.09 8.15
N ALA A 27 -18.46 3.94 7.88
CA ALA A 27 -18.47 4.84 6.74
C ALA A 27 -17.04 5.07 6.22
N VAL A 28 -16.95 5.34 4.91
CA VAL A 28 -15.69 5.71 4.27
C VAL A 28 -15.97 6.83 3.27
N ARG A 29 -15.12 7.85 3.30
CA ARG A 29 -15.22 9.00 2.38
C ARG A 29 -13.85 9.53 2.00
N TYR A 30 -13.78 10.15 0.84
CA TYR A 30 -12.63 10.98 0.47
C TYR A 30 -12.89 12.44 0.83
N ASP A 31 -12.15 12.96 1.80
CA ASP A 31 -12.13 14.40 2.08
C ASP A 31 -11.22 15.10 1.07
N ARG A 32 -11.85 15.81 0.13
CA ARG A 32 -11.17 16.60 -0.90
C ARG A 32 -10.40 17.79 -0.35
N ARG A 33 -10.83 18.39 0.76
CA ARG A 33 -10.17 19.54 1.38
C ARG A 33 -8.88 19.10 2.07
N ALA A 34 -8.94 18.01 2.83
CA ALA A 34 -7.78 17.45 3.50
C ALA A 34 -6.90 16.58 2.59
N GLY A 35 -7.43 16.13 1.45
CA GLY A 35 -6.76 15.20 0.54
C GLY A 35 -6.55 13.81 1.16
N ARG A 36 -7.53 13.32 1.94
CA ARG A 36 -7.42 12.11 2.75
C ARG A 36 -8.62 11.18 2.55
N ILE A 37 -8.35 9.88 2.60
CA ILE A 37 -9.39 8.89 2.85
C ILE A 37 -9.64 8.87 4.35
N VAL A 38 -10.91 8.94 4.71
CA VAL A 38 -11.36 8.99 6.08
C VAL A 38 -12.33 7.83 6.32
N ILE A 39 -12.05 7.04 7.35
CA ILE A 39 -12.78 5.84 7.72
C ILE A 39 -13.34 6.06 9.12
N ASP A 40 -14.66 6.00 9.23
CA ASP A 40 -15.37 6.04 10.50
C ASP A 40 -15.52 4.59 11.00
N LEU A 41 -15.15 4.36 12.26
CA LEU A 41 -15.20 3.03 12.88
C LEU A 41 -16.39 2.90 13.82
N SER A 42 -16.86 1.68 13.99
CA SER A 42 -17.94 1.35 14.94
C SER A 42 -17.60 1.68 16.39
N SER A 43 -16.32 1.88 16.72
CA SER A 43 -15.86 2.35 18.03
C SER A 43 -16.02 3.86 18.25
N GLY A 44 -16.41 4.62 17.22
CA GLY A 44 -16.43 6.09 17.24
C GLY A 44 -15.08 6.74 16.92
N LEU A 45 -14.02 5.96 16.69
CA LEU A 45 -12.73 6.47 16.24
C LEU A 45 -12.76 6.72 14.72
N GLU A 46 -12.06 7.77 14.29
CA GLU A 46 -11.81 8.06 12.88
C GLU A 46 -10.35 7.75 12.52
N VAL A 47 -10.14 7.09 11.38
CA VAL A 47 -8.80 6.83 10.82
C VAL A 47 -8.69 7.49 9.46
N ALA A 48 -7.65 8.32 9.29
CA ALA A 48 -7.43 9.05 8.06
C ALA A 48 -6.00 8.88 7.51
N PHE A 49 -5.89 8.61 6.20
CA PHE A 49 -4.61 8.48 5.51
C PHE A 49 -4.64 9.14 4.12
N ARG A 50 -3.47 9.40 3.55
CA ARG A 50 -3.36 9.99 2.21
C ARG A 50 -3.45 8.85 1.18
N PRO A 51 -4.25 8.97 0.11
CA PRO A 51 -4.36 7.92 -0.92
C PRO A 51 -3.00 7.44 -1.44
N ARG A 52 -2.06 8.38 -1.63
CA ARG A 52 -0.71 8.06 -2.13
C ARG A 52 0.11 7.11 -1.25
N ASP A 53 -0.21 7.02 0.04
CA ASP A 53 0.51 6.18 1.00
C ASP A 53 -0.04 4.74 1.00
N ALA A 54 -1.18 4.49 0.36
CA ALA A 54 -1.80 3.19 0.23
C ALA A 54 -1.52 2.54 -1.14
N GLN A 55 -1.22 1.24 -1.10
CA GLN A 55 -1.05 0.45 -2.32
C GLN A 55 -2.37 0.45 -3.10
N GLY A 56 -2.28 0.62 -4.43
CA GLY A 56 -3.45 0.70 -5.31
C GLY A 56 -4.04 2.11 -5.44
N LEU A 57 -3.82 3.00 -4.47
CA LEU A 57 -4.36 4.36 -4.47
C LEU A 57 -3.31 5.45 -4.83
N GLY A 58 -2.07 5.03 -5.10
CA GLY A 58 -0.90 5.87 -5.39
C GLY A 58 -1.11 6.98 -6.44
N HIS A 59 -1.83 6.63 -7.51
CA HIS A 59 -2.05 7.48 -8.69
C HIS A 59 -3.52 7.86 -8.87
N ALA A 60 -4.35 7.62 -7.84
CA ALA A 60 -5.78 7.87 -7.91
C ALA A 60 -6.08 9.37 -8.07
N LYS A 61 -6.96 9.68 -9.02
CA LYS A 61 -7.56 11.00 -9.17
C LYS A 61 -8.68 11.18 -8.13
N PRO A 62 -8.95 12.41 -7.69
CA PRO A 62 -10.08 12.70 -6.79
C PRO A 62 -11.43 12.12 -7.24
N ALA A 63 -11.68 12.06 -8.56
CA ALA A 63 -12.90 11.51 -9.12
C ALA A 63 -12.98 9.97 -9.01
N GLU A 64 -11.85 9.28 -8.91
CA GLU A 64 -11.80 7.82 -8.76
C GLU A 64 -11.97 7.40 -7.29
N LEU A 65 -11.79 8.35 -6.35
CA LEU A 65 -11.96 8.16 -4.91
C LEU A 65 -13.37 8.55 -4.42
N CYS A 66 -14.29 8.91 -5.32
CA CYS A 66 -15.65 9.28 -4.94
C CYS A 66 -16.53 8.06 -4.66
N LYS A 67 -16.24 6.93 -5.30
CA LYS A 67 -16.99 5.68 -5.15
C LYS A 67 -16.15 4.71 -4.32
N ILE A 68 -16.62 4.42 -3.13
CA ILE A 68 -15.97 3.53 -2.17
C ILE A 68 -17.04 2.61 -1.60
N GLU A 69 -16.74 1.32 -1.51
CA GLU A 69 -17.64 0.30 -1.03
C GLU A 69 -17.03 -0.38 0.20
N ILE A 70 -17.84 -0.58 1.23
CA ILE A 70 -17.42 -1.31 2.45
C ILE A 70 -17.91 -2.75 2.29
N SER A 71 -17.06 -3.72 2.60
CA SER A 71 -17.45 -5.13 2.56
C SER A 71 -18.58 -5.41 3.56
N PRO A 72 -19.41 -6.44 3.36
CA PRO A 72 -20.47 -6.80 4.31
C PRO A 72 -19.95 -7.07 5.74
N SER A 73 -18.70 -7.50 5.87
CA SER A 73 -18.02 -7.70 7.15
C SER A 73 -17.53 -6.41 7.82
N GLY A 74 -17.52 -5.28 7.11
CA GLY A 74 -16.96 -4.01 7.55
C GLY A 74 -15.44 -3.99 7.70
N LEU A 75 -14.75 -5.02 7.20
CA LEU A 75 -13.28 -5.13 7.28
C LEU A 75 -12.56 -4.81 5.97
N GLY A 76 -13.26 -4.89 4.85
CA GLY A 76 -12.73 -4.58 3.53
C GLY A 76 -13.24 -3.23 3.06
N ILE A 77 -12.38 -2.47 2.43
CA ILE A 77 -12.72 -1.23 1.74
C ILE A 77 -12.30 -1.41 0.29
N HIS A 78 -13.29 -1.43 -0.59
CA HIS A 78 -13.11 -1.63 -2.02
C HIS A 78 -13.28 -0.30 -2.75
N PHE A 79 -12.38 -0.05 -3.72
CA PHE A 79 -12.42 1.10 -4.61
C PHE A 79 -12.70 0.60 -6.04
N PRO A 80 -13.98 0.51 -6.46
CA PRO A 80 -14.36 -0.12 -7.73
C PRO A 80 -13.69 0.49 -8.97
N LEU A 81 -13.47 1.82 -8.95
CA LEU A 81 -12.88 2.53 -10.08
C LEU A 81 -11.36 2.31 -10.21
N LEU A 82 -10.73 1.81 -9.16
CA LEU A 82 -9.28 1.59 -9.09
C LEU A 82 -8.90 0.11 -9.03
N ASP A 83 -9.91 -0.78 -8.95
CA ASP A 83 -9.75 -2.21 -8.70
C ASP A 83 -8.77 -2.47 -7.53
N ALA A 84 -9.01 -1.73 -6.43
CA ALA A 84 -8.14 -1.73 -5.28
C ALA A 84 -8.90 -2.08 -4.00
N ASP A 85 -8.33 -2.99 -3.23
CA ASP A 85 -8.87 -3.44 -1.95
C ASP A 85 -7.92 -3.10 -0.81
N LEU A 86 -8.48 -2.57 0.27
CA LEU A 86 -7.79 -2.35 1.52
C LEU A 86 -8.42 -3.17 2.63
N TYR A 87 -7.56 -3.78 3.45
CA TYR A 87 -7.98 -4.53 4.62
C TYR A 87 -7.81 -3.68 5.88
N LEU A 88 -8.92 -3.34 6.53
CA LEU A 88 -8.97 -2.43 7.67
C LEU A 88 -8.07 -2.87 8.83
N PRO A 89 -8.05 -4.14 9.28
CA PRO A 89 -7.14 -4.54 10.35
C PRO A 89 -5.66 -4.32 10.02
N ALA A 90 -5.26 -4.50 8.75
CA ALA A 90 -3.89 -4.20 8.32
C ALA A 90 -3.62 -2.68 8.37
N LEU A 91 -4.59 -1.85 7.97
CA LEU A 91 -4.47 -0.38 8.09
C LEU A 91 -4.29 0.07 9.54
N LEU A 92 -5.02 -0.52 10.49
CA LEU A 92 -4.90 -0.22 11.92
C LEU A 92 -3.55 -0.66 12.50
N GLU A 93 -2.93 -1.70 11.94
CA GLU A 93 -1.55 -2.12 12.25
C GLU A 93 -0.48 -1.27 11.53
N GLY A 94 -0.88 -0.25 10.75
CA GLY A 94 0.02 0.65 10.02
C GLY A 94 0.52 0.07 8.68
N LEU A 95 -0.10 -1.00 8.18
CA LEU A 95 0.24 -1.65 6.93
C LEU A 95 -0.68 -1.14 5.81
N LEU A 96 -0.20 -0.15 5.06
CA LEU A 96 -0.96 0.47 3.95
C LEU A 96 -0.81 -0.28 2.61
N GLY A 97 -0.15 -1.43 2.61
CA GLY A 97 0.02 -2.27 1.43
C GLY A 97 0.70 -3.58 1.76
N SER A 98 0.94 -4.39 0.74
CA SER A 98 1.72 -5.61 0.86
C SER A 98 3.13 -5.33 1.36
N ARG A 99 3.70 -6.28 2.12
CA ARG A 99 5.09 -6.18 2.61
C ARG A 99 6.08 -5.92 1.48
N ARG A 100 5.90 -6.58 0.33
CA ARG A 100 6.74 -6.41 -0.86
C ARG A 100 6.66 -4.98 -1.41
N TRP A 101 5.45 -4.42 -1.48
CA TRP A 101 5.25 -3.05 -1.94
C TRP A 101 5.86 -2.03 -0.98
N MET A 102 5.66 -2.18 0.32
CA MET A 102 6.26 -1.28 1.33
C MET A 102 7.79 -1.36 1.33
N ALA A 103 8.37 -2.56 1.22
CA ALA A 103 9.81 -2.75 1.07
C ALA A 103 10.35 -2.08 -0.20
N ALA A 104 9.62 -2.17 -1.31
CA ALA A 104 9.99 -1.50 -2.56
C ALA A 104 9.92 0.04 -2.43
N GLN A 105 8.92 0.59 -1.71
CA GLN A 105 8.86 2.03 -1.44
C GLN A 105 10.03 2.51 -0.58
N MET A 106 10.36 1.78 0.50
CA MET A 106 11.52 2.08 1.33
C MET A 106 12.82 1.98 0.53
N GLY A 107 12.99 0.93 -0.27
CA GLY A 107 14.14 0.75 -1.15
C GLY A 107 14.26 1.87 -2.20
N ARG A 108 13.15 2.33 -2.78
CA ARG A 108 13.12 3.45 -3.72
C ARG A 108 13.48 4.78 -3.03
N ALA A 109 12.96 5.01 -1.83
CA ALA A 109 13.28 6.20 -1.04
C ALA A 109 14.78 6.23 -0.69
N GLY A 110 15.33 5.16 -0.12
CA GLY A 110 16.76 5.04 0.15
C GLY A 110 17.61 5.05 -1.13
N GLY A 111 17.09 4.53 -2.22
CA GLY A 111 17.66 4.57 -3.57
C GLY A 111 17.80 5.98 -4.14
N ARG A 112 16.87 6.90 -3.82
CA ARG A 112 16.90 8.31 -4.25
C ARG A 112 17.87 9.16 -3.45
N VAL A 113 18.14 8.83 -2.19
CA VAL A 113 19.08 9.59 -1.36
C VAL A 113 20.49 9.42 -1.91
N SER A 114 21.18 10.54 -2.17
CA SER A 114 22.57 10.59 -2.63
C SER A 114 23.48 11.06 -1.49
N THR A 115 23.92 10.15 -0.63
CA THR A 115 24.87 10.46 0.44
C THR A 115 26.31 10.41 -0.06
N LYS A 116 27.24 11.11 0.61
CA LYS A 116 28.69 11.07 0.29
C LYS A 116 29.22 9.63 0.20
N ALA A 117 28.84 8.79 1.17
CA ALA A 117 29.21 7.37 1.20
C ALA A 117 28.67 6.59 -0.01
N LYS A 118 27.41 6.83 -0.40
CA LYS A 118 26.79 6.15 -1.55
C LYS A 118 27.38 6.61 -2.88
N VAL A 119 27.72 7.89 -3.01
CA VAL A 119 28.45 8.41 -4.18
C VAL A 119 29.83 7.77 -4.28
N ALA A 120 30.58 7.69 -3.17
CA ALA A 120 31.88 7.05 -3.14
C ALA A 120 31.78 5.55 -3.51
N ALA A 121 30.84 4.82 -2.92
CA ALA A 121 30.57 3.43 -3.24
C ALA A 121 30.17 3.24 -4.72
N SER A 122 29.30 4.10 -5.26
CA SER A 122 28.92 4.04 -6.68
C SER A 122 30.11 4.29 -7.62
N ARG A 123 31.03 5.20 -7.26
CA ARG A 123 32.24 5.44 -8.04
C ARG A 123 33.18 4.23 -8.01
N GLN A 124 33.34 3.60 -6.85
CA GLN A 124 34.17 2.40 -6.72
C GLN A 124 33.57 1.22 -7.50
N ASN A 125 32.25 1.02 -7.41
CA ASN A 125 31.54 -0.01 -8.19
C ASN A 125 31.61 0.27 -9.70
N GLY A 126 31.60 1.55 -10.10
CA GLY A 126 31.74 1.95 -11.50
C GLY A 126 33.08 1.56 -12.13
N LYS A 127 34.17 1.47 -11.34
CA LYS A 127 35.49 1.02 -11.81
C LYS A 127 35.51 -0.46 -12.21
N LEU A 128 34.60 -1.27 -11.66
CA LEU A 128 34.49 -2.71 -11.94
C LEU A 128 33.58 -3.02 -13.14
N GLY A 129 33.29 -2.04 -14.00
CA GLY A 129 32.46 -2.22 -15.19
C GLY A 129 31.02 -1.74 -14.99
N GLY A 130 30.85 -0.48 -14.57
CA GLY A 130 29.54 0.15 -14.38
C GLY A 130 28.62 0.06 -15.61
N ARG A 131 27.34 0.46 -15.44
CA ARG A 131 26.31 0.36 -16.49
C ARG A 131 26.79 0.98 -17.81
N PRO A 132 26.90 0.20 -18.91
CA PRO A 132 27.33 0.70 -20.22
C PRO A 132 26.48 1.89 -20.67
N ARG A 133 27.11 2.90 -21.26
CA ARG A 133 26.38 4.07 -21.80
C ARG A 133 25.52 3.63 -22.98
N LYS A 134 24.23 3.98 -22.97
CA LYS A 134 23.33 3.74 -24.10
C LYS A 134 23.77 4.64 -25.27
N SER A 135 24.20 4.06 -26.38
CA SER A 135 24.56 4.81 -27.57
C SER A 135 23.30 5.48 -28.13
N ARG A 136 23.36 6.80 -28.31
CA ARG A 136 22.32 7.57 -28.98
C ARG A 136 22.54 7.33 -30.48
N GLN A 137 21.75 6.45 -31.10
CA GLN A 137 21.75 6.35 -32.56
C GLN A 137 21.27 7.70 -33.09
N LEU A 138 22.19 8.44 -33.72
CA LEU A 138 21.88 9.62 -34.51
C LEU A 138 21.10 9.13 -35.73
N THR A 139 19.81 9.44 -35.79
CA THR A 139 19.01 9.28 -37.00
C THR A 139 19.50 10.35 -37.98
N THR A 140 20.24 9.95 -39.00
CA THR A 140 20.62 10.80 -40.13
C THR A 140 19.39 11.09 -40.98
N ALA A 141 19.35 12.31 -41.52
CA ALA A 141 18.29 12.96 -42.27
C ALA A 141 17.74 12.17 -43.47
#